data_AF-A0A353BA64-F1
#
_entry.id   AF-A0A353BA64-F1
#
_cell.length_a   1.000
_cell.length_b   1.000
_cell.length_c   1.000
_cell.angle_alpha   90.00
_cell.angle_beta   90.00
_cell.angle_gamma   90.00
#
_symmetry.space_group_name_H-M   'P 1'
#
loop_
_entity.id
_entity.type
_entity.pdbx_description
1 polymer ?
#
loop_
_entity_poly.entity_id
_entity_poly.type
_entity_poly.pdbx_seq_one_letter_code
_entity_poly.pdbx_strand_id
1 'polypeptide(L)'
;MHTFIDHVHHLRLEEQLSVLGENVYELNHEAYDQLFATELKRLAMQTNDRMAKAQLEDLADDFKFTRYILKSVRSAGFKDDQQANQITHDIVSQLLLGSLFEFDPATIPFGKRFSVSVANAIRNVVAKQNNRQRLIPSIPISDEEGVGIPSSQIAGKNVSAVDQGVNDEFAKFVHSRLGPLGSAVLKSKLEGDEVKGLVGNVELGGPTSYRIKQMVIAIKQLAQEFFAERDDDAALAQIERALDSERKTMEKRFGKRE
;
A
#
# COMPACT_ATOMS: atom_id res chain seq x y z
N MET A 1 -2.11 -4.30 -22.65
CA MET A 1 -1.53 -5.65 -22.60
C MET A 1 -0.07 -5.48 -22.26
N HIS A 2 0.36 -5.87 -21.06
CA HIS A 2 1.79 -5.92 -20.75
C HIS A 2 2.41 -7.10 -21.49
N THR A 3 3.47 -6.85 -22.25
CA THR A 3 4.21 -7.92 -22.91
C THR A 3 5.07 -8.66 -21.88
N PHE A 4 5.50 -9.89 -22.21
CA PHE A 4 6.46 -10.62 -21.37
C PHE A 4 7.75 -9.81 -21.13
N ILE A 5 8.17 -9.00 -22.12
CA ILE A 5 9.32 -8.10 -22.00
C ILE A 5 9.08 -7.03 -20.94
N ASP A 6 7.90 -6.42 -20.90
CA ASP A 6 7.54 -5.43 -19.88
C ASP A 6 7.54 -6.05 -18.47
N HIS A 7 7.11 -7.31 -18.36
CA HIS A 7 7.12 -8.03 -17.08
C HIS A 7 8.54 -8.31 -16.56
N VAL A 8 9.43 -8.84 -17.41
CA VAL A 8 10.84 -9.10 -17.05
C VAL A 8 11.55 -7.79 -16.70
N HIS A 9 11.27 -6.73 -17.44
CA HIS A 9 11.78 -5.40 -17.16
C HIS A 9 11.35 -4.89 -15.77
N HIS A 10 10.06 -5.01 -15.45
CA HIS A 10 9.53 -4.62 -14.15
C HIS A 10 10.19 -5.39 -13.00
N LEU A 11 10.33 -6.72 -13.12
CA LEU A 11 10.99 -7.54 -12.10
C LEU A 11 12.45 -7.12 -11.86
N ARG A 12 13.20 -6.82 -12.93
CA ARG A 12 14.58 -6.33 -12.81
C ARG A 12 14.64 -5.00 -12.08
N LEU A 13 13.70 -4.10 -12.37
CA LEU A 13 13.64 -2.79 -11.71
C LEU A 13 13.29 -2.95 -10.22
N GLU A 14 12.36 -3.84 -9.88
CA GLU A 14 12.04 -4.19 -8.48
C GLU A 14 13.27 -4.72 -7.72
N GLU A 15 14.04 -5.62 -8.34
CA GLU A 15 15.27 -6.17 -7.74
C GLU A 15 16.30 -5.07 -7.47
N GLN A 16 16.55 -4.19 -8.45
CA GLN A 16 17.47 -3.07 -8.29
C GLN A 16 17.01 -2.11 -7.19
N LEU A 17 15.71 -1.80 -7.11
CA LEU A 17 15.15 -0.97 -6.07
C LEU A 17 15.24 -1.61 -4.69
N SER A 18 15.07 -2.93 -4.59
CA SER A 18 15.21 -3.68 -3.35
C SER A 18 16.63 -3.52 -2.81
N VAL A 19 17.65 -3.75 -3.64
CA VAL A 19 19.06 -3.60 -3.25
C VAL A 19 19.37 -2.16 -2.81
N LEU A 20 18.86 -1.16 -3.52
CA LEU A 20 19.04 0.24 -3.15
C LEU A 20 18.27 0.62 -1.87
N GLY A 21 17.20 -0.09 -1.56
CA GLY A 21 16.38 0.07 -0.35
C GLY A 21 16.94 -0.61 0.89
N GLU A 22 17.98 -1.45 0.80
CA GLU A 22 18.54 -2.13 1.97
C GLU A 22 19.18 -1.17 2.98
N ASN A 23 19.64 0.01 2.52
CA ASN A 23 20.27 1.04 3.36
C ASN A 23 19.56 2.39 3.24
N VAL A 24 18.29 2.47 3.59
CA VAL A 24 17.49 3.71 3.41
C VAL A 24 18.01 4.91 4.21
N TYR A 25 18.86 4.68 5.21
CA TYR A 25 19.51 5.74 5.99
C TYR A 25 20.39 6.64 5.13
N GLU A 26 21.08 6.08 4.14
CA GLU A 26 21.91 6.80 3.18
C GLU A 26 21.37 6.62 1.76
N LEU A 27 20.48 7.53 1.36
CA LEU A 27 19.87 7.48 0.04
C LEU A 27 20.93 7.67 -1.06
N ASN A 28 21.17 6.63 -1.84
CA ASN A 28 22.08 6.71 -3.00
C ASN A 28 21.42 7.47 -4.17
N HIS A 29 21.50 8.80 -4.11
CA HIS A 29 20.91 9.69 -5.10
C HIS A 29 21.35 9.39 -6.54
N GLU A 30 22.62 9.05 -6.75
CA GLU A 30 23.17 8.83 -8.07
C GLU A 30 22.62 7.55 -8.70
N ALA A 31 22.48 6.47 -7.93
CA ALA A 31 21.90 5.23 -8.42
C ALA A 31 20.44 5.41 -8.85
N TYR A 32 19.63 6.12 -8.05
CA TYR A 32 18.25 6.43 -8.44
C TYR A 32 18.16 7.33 -9.67
N ASP A 33 18.99 8.37 -9.75
CA ASP A 33 19.04 9.25 -10.92
C ASP A 33 19.42 8.48 -12.19
N GLN A 34 20.33 7.49 -12.08
CA GLN A 34 20.68 6.58 -13.18
C GLN A 34 19.51 5.68 -13.63
N LEU A 35 18.69 5.20 -12.69
CA LEU A 35 17.48 4.43 -13.04
C LEU A 35 16.47 5.29 -13.82
N PHE A 36 16.22 6.52 -13.36
CA PHE A 36 15.37 7.48 -14.10
C PHE A 36 15.94 7.78 -15.49
N ALA A 37 17.25 8.02 -15.59
CA ALA A 37 17.91 8.28 -16.87
C ALA A 37 17.78 7.10 -17.83
N THR A 38 17.91 5.87 -17.31
CA THR A 38 17.75 4.64 -18.11
C THR A 38 16.33 4.51 -18.65
N GLU A 39 15.32 4.73 -17.81
CA GLU A 39 13.92 4.70 -18.24
C GLU A 39 13.58 5.82 -19.24
N LEU A 40 14.14 7.02 -19.05
CA LEU A 40 13.96 8.11 -20.00
C LEU A 40 14.58 7.82 -21.36
N LYS A 41 15.80 7.25 -21.39
CA LYS A 41 16.44 6.82 -22.65
C LYS A 41 15.63 5.74 -23.34
N ARG A 42 15.08 4.78 -22.59
CA ARG A 42 14.16 3.76 -23.13
C ARG A 42 12.90 4.39 -23.73
N LEU A 43 12.26 5.33 -23.02
CA LEU A 43 11.09 6.05 -23.52
C LEU A 43 11.41 6.89 -24.76
N ALA A 44 12.59 7.53 -24.79
CA ALA A 44 13.08 8.30 -25.93
C ALA A 44 13.28 7.42 -27.18
N MET A 45 13.77 6.19 -27.01
CA MET A 45 13.88 5.20 -28.11
C MET A 45 12.53 4.78 -28.69
N GLN A 46 11.47 4.81 -27.88
CA GLN A 46 10.11 4.45 -28.29
C GLN A 46 9.33 5.63 -28.89
N THR A 47 9.84 6.86 -28.75
CA THR A 47 9.17 8.08 -29.18
C THR A 47 9.57 8.46 -30.60
N ASN A 48 8.58 8.61 -31.49
CA ASN A 48 8.81 9.00 -32.89
C ASN A 48 8.99 10.51 -33.07
N ASP A 49 8.46 11.33 -32.16
CA ASP A 49 8.62 12.79 -32.21
C ASP A 49 10.05 13.19 -31.82
N ARG A 50 10.75 13.83 -32.77
CA ARG A 50 12.14 14.29 -32.59
C ARG A 50 12.30 15.31 -31.48
N MET A 51 11.33 16.21 -31.30
CA MET A 51 11.40 17.24 -30.26
C MET A 51 11.20 16.63 -28.88
N ALA A 52 10.20 15.78 -28.73
CA ALA A 52 9.97 15.07 -27.48
C ALA A 52 11.16 14.15 -27.14
N LYS A 53 11.73 13.45 -28.12
CA LYS A 53 12.92 12.63 -27.94
C LYS A 53 14.12 13.44 -27.40
N ALA A 54 14.44 14.57 -28.02
CA ALA A 54 15.55 15.42 -27.58
C ALA A 54 15.33 15.93 -26.14
N GLN A 55 14.10 16.30 -25.78
CA GLN A 55 13.78 16.72 -24.40
C GLN A 55 13.95 15.59 -23.38
N LEU A 56 13.61 14.35 -23.73
CA LEU A 56 13.80 13.19 -22.85
C LEU A 56 15.29 12.89 -22.65
N GLU A 57 16.09 12.97 -23.72
CA GLU A 57 17.54 12.76 -23.67
C GLU A 57 18.24 13.83 -22.82
N ASP A 58 17.89 15.12 -23.02
CA ASP A 58 18.41 16.25 -22.22
C ASP A 58 18.10 16.07 -20.72
N LEU A 59 16.86 15.70 -20.39
CA LEU A 59 16.47 15.42 -19.01
C LEU A 59 17.20 14.20 -18.44
N ALA A 60 17.46 13.16 -19.24
CA ALA A 60 18.13 11.96 -18.77
C ALA A 60 19.59 12.22 -18.38
N ASP A 61 20.26 13.16 -19.03
CA ASP A 61 21.69 13.43 -18.81
C ASP A 61 21.93 14.43 -17.66
N ASP A 62 21.12 15.50 -17.59
CA ASP A 62 21.43 16.62 -16.69
C ASP A 62 20.51 16.73 -15.45
N PHE A 63 19.31 16.14 -15.47
CA PHE A 63 18.33 16.35 -14.40
C PHE A 63 18.59 15.46 -13.18
N LYS A 64 18.56 16.06 -11.98
CA LYS A 64 18.74 15.37 -10.69
C LYS A 64 17.40 15.05 -10.03
N PHE A 65 16.75 13.98 -10.48
CA PHE A 65 15.40 13.56 -10.07
C PHE A 65 15.26 13.41 -8.55
N THR A 66 16.18 12.69 -7.94
CA THR A 66 16.13 12.34 -6.52
C THR A 66 16.30 13.58 -5.66
N ARG A 67 17.17 14.51 -6.06
CA ARG A 67 17.35 15.80 -5.35
C ARG A 67 16.10 16.67 -5.46
N TYR A 68 15.43 16.68 -6.61
CA TYR A 68 14.16 17.38 -6.78
C TYR A 68 13.07 16.81 -5.85
N ILE A 69 12.96 15.47 -5.77
CA ILE A 69 11.99 14.80 -4.91
C ILE A 69 12.30 15.09 -3.44
N LEU A 70 13.54 14.92 -2.99
CA LEU A 70 13.95 15.21 -1.61
C LEU A 70 13.64 16.65 -1.21
N LYS A 71 13.96 17.62 -2.09
CA LYS A 71 13.61 19.02 -1.86
C LYS A 71 12.11 19.21 -1.70
N SER A 72 11.31 18.57 -2.55
CA SER A 72 9.85 18.64 -2.51
C SER A 72 9.27 18.02 -1.23
N VAL A 73 9.83 16.89 -0.77
CA VAL A 73 9.48 16.22 0.49
C VAL A 73 9.79 17.14 1.68
N ARG A 74 10.98 17.75 1.72
CA ARG A 74 11.33 18.72 2.78
C ARG A 74 10.39 19.93 2.78
N SER A 75 10.04 20.45 1.61
CA SER A 75 9.05 21.53 1.47
C SER A 75 7.66 21.15 1.96
N ALA A 76 7.30 19.86 1.98
CA ALA A 76 6.04 19.37 2.52
C ALA A 76 6.03 19.22 4.06
N GLY A 77 7.14 19.53 4.74
CA GLY A 77 7.23 19.57 6.22
C GLY A 77 8.05 18.45 6.85
N PHE A 78 8.60 17.52 6.06
CA PHE A 78 9.46 16.44 6.54
C PHE A 78 10.90 16.95 6.75
N LYS A 79 11.19 17.44 7.95
CA LYS A 79 12.48 18.06 8.30
C LYS A 79 13.56 17.09 8.76
N ASP A 80 13.14 15.96 9.32
CA ASP A 80 14.07 14.91 9.76
C ASP A 80 14.70 14.23 8.54
N ASP A 81 16.03 14.15 8.50
CA ASP A 81 16.77 13.68 7.32
C ASP A 81 16.53 12.20 7.05
N GLN A 82 16.46 11.37 8.10
CA GLN A 82 16.18 9.95 7.95
C GLN A 82 14.76 9.73 7.41
N GLN A 83 13.77 10.41 7.98
CA GLN A 83 12.39 10.35 7.52
C GLN A 83 12.25 10.88 6.08
N ALA A 84 12.92 11.99 5.75
CA ALA A 84 12.90 12.57 4.42
C ALA A 84 13.53 11.62 3.38
N ASN A 85 14.64 10.97 3.72
CA ASN A 85 15.29 9.96 2.87
C ASN A 85 14.39 8.75 2.64
N GLN A 86 13.75 8.22 3.70
CA GLN A 86 12.80 7.12 3.59
C GLN A 86 11.62 7.45 2.68
N ILE A 87 10.99 8.61 2.88
CA ILE A 87 9.86 9.03 2.05
C ILE A 87 10.31 9.28 0.60
N THR A 88 11.52 9.80 0.41
CA THR A 88 12.09 9.99 -0.92
C THR A 88 12.30 8.65 -1.62
N HIS A 89 12.86 7.65 -0.93
CA HIS A 89 12.97 6.28 -1.43
C HIS A 89 11.60 5.74 -1.85
N ASP A 90 10.60 5.78 -0.96
CA ASP A 90 9.26 5.27 -1.23
C ASP A 90 8.63 5.91 -2.48
N ILE A 91 8.77 7.24 -2.62
CA ILE A 91 8.25 7.99 -3.77
C ILE A 91 9.00 7.62 -5.04
N VAL A 92 10.33 7.56 -5.01
CA VAL A 92 11.14 7.18 -6.18
C VAL A 92 10.76 5.77 -6.66
N SER A 93 10.72 4.81 -5.75
CA SER A 93 10.32 3.42 -6.04
C SER A 93 8.91 3.37 -6.64
N GLN A 94 7.96 4.11 -6.06
CA GLN A 94 6.60 4.20 -6.59
C GLN A 94 6.55 4.81 -7.99
N LEU A 95 7.37 5.82 -8.29
CA LEU A 95 7.38 6.48 -9.59
C LEU A 95 8.02 5.61 -10.67
N LEU A 96 9.11 4.90 -10.35
CA LEU A 96 9.81 4.02 -11.27
C LEU A 96 9.01 2.74 -11.60
N LEU A 97 8.31 2.17 -10.62
CA LEU A 97 7.42 1.01 -10.80
C LEU A 97 6.01 1.38 -11.27
N GLY A 98 5.69 2.68 -11.26
CA GLY A 98 4.37 3.18 -11.60
C GLY A 98 4.18 3.45 -13.09
N SER A 99 3.07 4.11 -13.41
CA SER A 99 2.73 4.50 -14.78
C SER A 99 3.38 5.81 -15.25
N LEU A 100 4.45 6.28 -14.58
CA LEU A 100 5.11 7.56 -14.91
C LEU A 100 5.63 7.57 -16.35
N PHE A 101 6.14 6.44 -16.83
CA PHE A 101 6.68 6.27 -18.18
C PHE A 101 5.64 5.76 -19.19
N GLU A 102 4.43 5.41 -18.74
CA GLU A 102 3.34 4.95 -19.58
C GLU A 102 2.50 6.15 -20.08
N PHE A 103 3.00 6.84 -21.11
CA PHE A 103 2.30 7.93 -21.81
C PHE A 103 2.95 8.24 -23.16
N ASP A 104 2.30 9.13 -23.92
CA ASP A 104 2.86 9.74 -25.12
C ASP A 104 3.56 11.09 -24.78
N PRO A 105 4.90 11.17 -24.86
CA PRO A 105 5.66 12.39 -24.60
C PRO A 105 5.35 13.55 -25.56
N ALA A 106 4.79 13.28 -26.74
CA ALA A 106 4.38 14.32 -27.68
C ALA A 106 3.16 15.12 -27.18
N THR A 107 2.33 14.51 -26.32
CA THR A 107 1.11 15.15 -25.79
C THR A 107 1.37 16.00 -24.56
N ILE A 108 2.26 15.55 -23.67
CA ILE A 108 2.54 16.19 -22.38
C ILE A 108 4.06 16.14 -22.17
N PRO A 109 4.75 17.26 -21.92
CA PRO A 109 6.18 17.22 -21.61
C PRO A 109 6.47 16.40 -20.34
N PHE A 110 7.48 15.52 -20.38
CA PHE A 110 7.82 14.62 -19.27
C PHE A 110 8.02 15.38 -17.95
N GLY A 111 8.76 16.50 -17.97
CA GLY A 111 9.01 17.30 -16.76
C GLY A 111 7.72 17.77 -16.07
N LYS A 112 6.69 18.15 -16.84
CA LYS A 112 5.38 18.51 -16.30
C LYS A 112 4.69 17.30 -15.67
N ARG A 113 4.66 16.16 -16.36
CA ARG A 113 4.08 14.92 -15.83
C ARG A 113 4.78 14.44 -14.57
N PHE A 114 6.10 14.49 -14.55
CA PHE A 114 6.93 14.14 -13.40
C PHE A 114 6.59 15.02 -12.19
N SER A 115 6.58 16.34 -12.35
CA SER A 115 6.25 17.27 -11.24
C SER A 115 4.86 17.01 -10.64
N VAL A 116 3.84 16.75 -11.48
CA VAL A 116 2.48 16.41 -11.04
C VAL A 116 2.46 15.07 -10.29
N SER A 117 3.20 14.07 -10.80
CA SER A 117 3.27 12.74 -10.19
C SER A 117 3.96 12.78 -8.82
N VAL A 118 5.04 13.55 -8.68
CA VAL A 118 5.71 13.81 -7.40
C VAL A 118 4.75 14.50 -6.41
N ALA A 119 4.06 15.57 -6.85
CA ALA A 119 3.11 16.27 -5.99
C ALA A 119 1.95 15.36 -5.52
N ASN A 120 1.46 14.47 -6.40
CA ASN A 120 0.44 13.49 -6.05
C ASN A 120 0.97 12.44 -5.07
N ALA A 121 2.19 11.94 -5.26
CA ALA A 121 2.83 10.98 -4.36
C ALA A 121 3.01 11.57 -2.96
N ILE A 122 3.53 12.80 -2.86
CA ILE A 122 3.69 13.53 -1.59
C ILE A 122 2.32 13.71 -0.90
N ARG A 123 1.29 14.16 -1.64
CA ARG A 123 -0.08 14.30 -1.07
C ARG A 123 -0.60 12.98 -0.50
N ASN A 124 -0.34 11.86 -1.16
CA ASN A 124 -0.73 10.54 -0.67
C ASN A 124 0.03 10.15 0.61
N VAL A 125 1.33 10.45 0.70
CA VAL A 125 2.15 10.21 1.91
C VAL A 125 1.62 11.04 3.08
N VAL A 126 1.41 12.35 2.87
CA VAL A 126 0.87 13.25 3.90
C VAL A 126 -0.51 12.80 4.37
N ALA A 127 -1.40 12.43 3.43
CA ALA A 127 -2.72 11.92 3.78
C ALA A 127 -2.64 10.63 4.61
N LYS A 128 -1.75 9.69 4.27
CA LYS A 128 -1.52 8.47 5.05
C LYS A 128 -1.02 8.78 6.46
N GLN A 129 -0.08 9.71 6.60
CA GLN A 129 0.44 10.09 7.91
C GLN A 129 -0.62 10.78 8.78
N ASN A 130 -1.38 11.72 8.22
CA ASN A 130 -2.48 12.38 8.93
C ASN A 130 -3.55 11.38 9.38
N ASN A 131 -3.88 10.39 8.53
CA ASN A 131 -4.80 9.32 8.90
C ASN A 131 -4.24 8.43 10.02
N ARG A 132 -2.94 8.11 9.99
CA ARG A 132 -2.29 7.36 11.08
C ARG A 132 -2.30 8.14 12.39
N GLN A 133 -1.99 9.44 12.36
CA GLN A 133 -2.03 10.30 13.56
C GLN A 133 -3.43 10.41 14.14
N ARG A 134 -4.48 10.47 13.31
CA ARG A 134 -5.88 10.46 13.78
C ARG A 134 -6.28 9.15 14.44
N LEU A 135 -5.64 8.04 14.09
CA LEU A 135 -5.93 6.71 14.63
C LEU A 135 -5.14 6.39 15.90
N ILE A 136 -4.12 7.18 16.25
CA ILE A 136 -3.43 7.05 17.54
C ILE A 136 -4.26 7.88 18.54
N PRO A 137 -4.98 7.26 19.49
CA PRO A 137 -5.68 8.00 20.51
C PRO A 137 -4.66 8.81 21.31
N SER A 138 -4.79 10.12 21.31
CA SER A 138 -3.90 11.04 22.04
C SER A 138 -4.12 11.04 23.55
N ILE A 139 -4.56 9.93 24.12
CA ILE A 139 -4.71 9.79 25.57
C ILE A 139 -3.34 9.34 26.07
N PRO A 140 -2.54 10.19 26.74
CA PRO A 140 -1.38 9.70 27.45
C PRO A 140 -1.84 8.59 28.39
N ILE A 141 -1.14 7.46 28.38
CA ILE A 141 -1.24 6.47 29.45
C ILE A 141 -0.49 7.10 30.64
N SER A 142 -1.11 8.12 31.23
CA SER A 142 -0.69 8.69 32.50
C SER A 142 -1.42 7.91 33.58
N ASP A 143 -0.64 7.21 34.40
CA ASP A 143 -1.05 6.56 35.65
C ASP A 143 -1.40 7.63 36.71
N GLU A 144 -2.31 8.56 36.40
CA GLU A 144 -2.87 9.47 37.41
C GLU A 144 -4.21 8.96 37.91
N GLU A 145 -4.23 8.64 39.21
CA GLU A 145 -5.41 8.27 39.98
C GLU A 145 -6.38 9.44 40.05
N GLY A 146 -7.40 9.41 39.19
CA GLY A 146 -8.61 10.19 39.40
C GLY A 146 -9.06 10.94 38.15
N VAL A 147 -10.23 10.55 37.65
CA VAL A 147 -10.97 11.19 36.56
C VAL A 147 -10.47 10.85 35.15
N GLY A 148 -10.22 9.57 34.91
CA GLY A 148 -10.22 8.97 33.58
C GLY A 148 -10.58 7.50 33.72
N ILE A 149 -11.58 7.02 32.98
CA ILE A 149 -11.87 5.58 32.94
C ILE A 149 -10.61 4.91 32.38
N PRO A 150 -9.91 4.06 33.17
CA PRO A 150 -8.69 3.42 32.69
C PRO A 150 -8.98 2.66 31.41
N SER A 151 -8.07 2.70 30.44
CA SER A 151 -8.16 1.88 29.22
C SER A 151 -8.20 0.38 29.54
N SER A 152 -7.72 -0.04 30.72
CA SER A 152 -7.91 -1.39 31.28
C SER A 152 -9.37 -1.71 31.69
N GLN A 153 -10.22 -0.71 31.90
CA GLN A 153 -11.67 -0.91 32.14
C GLN A 153 -12.51 -0.88 30.86
N ILE A 154 -12.05 -0.23 29.78
CA ILE A 154 -12.68 -0.32 28.45
C ILE A 154 -12.33 -1.66 27.78
N ALA A 155 -11.11 -2.17 28.00
CA ALA A 155 -10.71 -3.51 27.56
C ALA A 155 -11.18 -4.64 28.50
N GLY A 156 -11.78 -4.30 29.65
CA GLY A 156 -12.03 -5.25 30.76
C GLY A 156 -13.48 -5.40 31.21
N LYS A 157 -14.44 -4.67 30.63
CA LYS A 157 -15.87 -4.86 30.94
C LYS A 157 -16.59 -5.59 29.81
N ASN A 158 -16.65 -6.91 29.95
CA ASN A 158 -17.63 -7.83 29.35
C ASN A 158 -17.56 -8.09 27.82
N VAL A 159 -16.37 -8.13 27.22
CA VAL A 159 -16.15 -8.68 25.86
C VAL A 159 -15.61 -10.13 25.94
N SER A 160 -14.98 -10.51 27.05
CA SER A 160 -13.95 -11.56 27.03
C SER A 160 -14.40 -13.03 27.14
N ALA A 161 -15.70 -13.34 27.24
CA ALA A 161 -16.16 -14.74 27.30
C ALA A 161 -17.22 -15.08 26.26
N VAL A 162 -18.10 -14.12 25.94
CA VAL A 162 -19.12 -14.28 24.89
C VAL A 162 -18.49 -14.07 23.50
N ASP A 163 -17.60 -13.07 23.32
CA ASP A 163 -16.96 -12.84 22.02
C ASP A 163 -15.89 -13.88 21.68
N GLN A 164 -15.22 -14.49 22.66
CA GLN A 164 -14.29 -15.60 22.38
C GLN A 164 -15.05 -16.82 21.82
N GLY A 165 -16.22 -17.14 22.39
CA GLY A 165 -17.05 -18.24 21.89
C GLY A 165 -17.57 -17.99 20.48
N VAL A 166 -18.03 -16.76 20.19
CA VAL A 166 -18.52 -16.38 18.86
C VAL A 166 -17.39 -16.36 17.83
N ASN A 167 -16.20 -15.87 18.20
CA ASN A 167 -15.03 -15.88 17.33
C ASN A 167 -14.53 -17.30 17.02
N ASP A 168 -14.50 -18.18 18.02
CA ASP A 168 -14.10 -19.58 17.83
C ASP A 168 -15.10 -20.35 16.96
N GLU A 169 -16.39 -20.07 17.13
CA GLU A 169 -17.44 -20.69 16.32
C GLU A 169 -17.42 -20.18 14.88
N PHE A 170 -17.21 -18.87 14.68
CA PHE A 170 -17.02 -18.30 13.35
C PHE A 170 -15.74 -18.84 12.69
N ALA A 171 -14.64 -18.99 13.44
CA ALA A 171 -13.41 -19.58 12.93
C ALA A 171 -13.61 -21.04 12.50
N LYS A 172 -14.37 -21.83 13.26
CA LYS A 172 -14.80 -23.20 12.86
C LYS A 172 -15.68 -23.17 11.61
N PHE A 173 -16.61 -22.23 11.53
CA PHE A 173 -17.48 -22.06 10.38
C PHE A 173 -16.69 -21.74 9.10
N VAL A 174 -15.76 -20.78 9.17
CA VAL A 174 -14.84 -20.44 8.08
C VAL A 174 -13.96 -21.62 7.71
N HIS A 175 -13.42 -22.36 8.70
CA HIS A 175 -12.63 -23.55 8.43
C HIS A 175 -13.42 -24.62 7.66
N SER A 176 -14.67 -24.87 8.07
CA SER A 176 -15.53 -25.87 7.44
C SER A 176 -15.87 -25.55 5.98
N ARG A 177 -15.97 -24.25 5.64
CA ARG A 177 -16.38 -23.78 4.31
C ARG A 177 -15.20 -23.49 3.37
N LEU A 178 -14.11 -22.92 3.89
CA LEU A 178 -12.99 -22.42 3.09
C LEU A 178 -11.67 -23.17 3.36
N GLY A 179 -11.66 -24.10 4.29
CA GLY A 179 -10.51 -24.94 4.62
C GLY A 179 -9.36 -24.18 5.30
N PRO A 180 -8.15 -24.79 5.33
CA PRO A 180 -7.00 -24.26 6.06
C PRO A 180 -6.56 -22.86 5.60
N LEU A 181 -6.64 -22.57 4.30
CA LEU A 181 -6.29 -21.26 3.76
C LEU A 181 -7.24 -20.16 4.26
N GLY A 182 -8.55 -20.44 4.31
CA GLY A 182 -9.52 -19.50 4.86
C GLY A 182 -9.26 -19.20 6.34
N SER A 183 -8.96 -20.24 7.13
CA SER A 183 -8.59 -20.09 8.54
C SER A 183 -7.32 -19.25 8.74
N ALA A 184 -6.29 -19.50 7.94
CA ALA A 184 -5.03 -18.74 8.02
C ALA A 184 -5.26 -17.25 7.69
N VAL A 185 -6.02 -16.96 6.64
CA VAL A 185 -6.36 -15.58 6.25
C VAL A 185 -7.18 -14.88 7.35
N LEU A 186 -8.18 -15.56 7.92
CA LEU A 186 -8.98 -15.03 9.02
C LEU A 186 -8.11 -14.73 10.24
N LYS A 187 -7.25 -15.68 10.63
CA LYS A 187 -6.34 -15.53 11.78
C LYS A 187 -5.42 -14.32 11.62
N SER A 188 -4.71 -14.21 10.49
CA SER A 188 -3.86 -13.04 10.23
C SER A 188 -4.64 -11.73 10.31
N LYS A 189 -5.89 -11.68 9.84
CA LYS A 189 -6.72 -10.47 9.93
C LYS A 189 -7.15 -10.14 11.36
N LEU A 190 -7.47 -11.14 12.18
CA LEU A 190 -7.85 -10.94 13.58
C LEU A 190 -6.65 -10.52 14.44
N GLU A 191 -5.46 -11.03 14.13
CA GLU A 191 -4.20 -10.70 14.82
C GLU A 191 -3.62 -9.35 14.36
N GLY A 192 -4.18 -8.74 13.30
CA GLY A 192 -3.71 -7.47 12.73
C GLY A 192 -2.51 -7.60 11.80
N ASP A 193 -2.13 -8.82 11.43
CA ASP A 193 -1.03 -9.14 10.55
C ASP A 193 -1.34 -8.91 9.07
N GLU A 194 -0.28 -8.72 8.27
CA GLU A 194 -0.41 -8.63 6.82
C GLU A 194 -0.62 -10.01 6.17
N VAL A 195 -1.76 -10.17 5.48
CA VAL A 195 -2.05 -11.40 4.71
C VAL A 195 -1.07 -11.68 3.56
N LYS A 196 -0.18 -10.74 3.23
CA LYS A 196 0.87 -10.92 2.20
C LYS A 196 1.86 -12.02 2.57
N GLY A 197 2.12 -12.23 3.87
CA GLY A 197 3.00 -13.31 4.33
C GLY A 197 2.50 -14.71 3.98
N LEU A 198 1.22 -14.85 3.61
CA LEU A 198 0.64 -16.13 3.20
C LEU A 198 0.92 -16.46 1.72
N VAL A 199 1.38 -15.50 0.91
CA VAL A 199 1.63 -15.70 -0.53
C VAL A 199 2.76 -16.72 -0.71
N GLY A 200 2.50 -17.77 -1.51
CA GLY A 200 3.49 -18.80 -1.80
C GLY A 200 3.75 -19.77 -0.65
N ASN A 201 3.02 -19.68 0.47
CA ASN A 201 3.17 -20.62 1.57
C ASN A 201 2.79 -22.05 1.13
N VAL A 202 3.78 -22.95 1.13
CA VAL A 202 3.66 -24.33 0.63
C VAL A 202 2.68 -25.17 1.45
N GLU A 203 2.62 -24.96 2.77
CA GLU A 203 1.69 -25.68 3.66
C GLU A 203 0.22 -25.33 3.36
N LEU A 204 -0.02 -24.15 2.78
CA LEU A 204 -1.33 -23.68 2.34
C LEU A 204 -1.57 -23.89 0.85
N GLY A 205 -0.73 -24.68 0.17
CA GLY A 205 -0.85 -25.00 -1.26
C GLY A 205 -0.32 -23.90 -2.20
N GLY A 206 0.59 -23.05 -1.73
CA GLY A 206 1.23 -22.00 -2.52
C GLY A 206 0.27 -20.94 -3.06
N PRO A 207 -0.59 -20.32 -2.22
CA PRO A 207 -1.64 -19.44 -2.69
C PRO A 207 -1.04 -18.16 -3.30
N THR A 208 -1.60 -17.72 -4.43
CA THR A 208 -1.24 -16.45 -5.05
C THR A 208 -1.89 -15.27 -4.31
N SER A 209 -1.37 -14.06 -4.48
CA SER A 209 -1.99 -12.85 -3.92
C SER A 209 -3.44 -12.67 -4.38
N TYR A 210 -3.75 -13.07 -5.62
CA TYR A 210 -5.12 -13.09 -6.13
C TYR A 210 -6.00 -14.08 -5.36
N ARG A 211 -5.50 -15.30 -5.10
CA ARG A 211 -6.24 -16.32 -4.35
C ARG A 211 -6.51 -15.88 -2.91
N ILE A 212 -5.54 -15.26 -2.24
CA ILE A 212 -5.71 -14.69 -0.89
C ILE A 212 -6.80 -13.61 -0.90
N LYS A 213 -6.80 -12.75 -1.92
CA LYS A 213 -7.85 -11.73 -2.06
C LYS A 213 -9.25 -12.33 -2.25
N GLN A 214 -9.37 -13.40 -3.04
CA GLN A 214 -10.63 -14.14 -3.17
C GLN A 214 -11.07 -14.77 -1.85
N MET A 215 -10.14 -15.29 -1.04
CA MET A 215 -10.44 -15.81 0.30
C MET A 215 -10.91 -14.72 1.26
N VAL A 216 -10.28 -13.54 1.24
CA VAL A 216 -10.76 -12.40 2.02
C VAL A 216 -12.22 -12.09 1.68
N ILE A 217 -12.57 -12.01 0.39
CA ILE A 217 -13.95 -11.76 -0.07
C ILE A 217 -14.91 -12.84 0.43
N ALA A 218 -14.54 -14.12 0.29
CA ALA A 218 -15.36 -15.24 0.73
C ALA A 218 -15.59 -15.24 2.25
N ILE A 219 -14.58 -14.89 3.06
CA ILE A 219 -14.71 -14.74 4.51
C ILE A 219 -15.71 -13.62 4.85
N LYS A 220 -15.76 -12.53 4.07
CA LYS A 220 -16.76 -11.46 4.28
C LYS A 220 -18.18 -11.96 4.06
N GLN A 221 -18.39 -12.73 3.00
CA GLN A 221 -19.70 -13.32 2.68
C GLN A 221 -20.13 -14.28 3.80
N LEU A 222 -19.22 -15.13 4.27
CA LEU A 222 -19.50 -16.04 5.37
C LEU A 222 -19.77 -15.30 6.69
N ALA A 223 -19.10 -14.18 6.94
CA ALA A 223 -19.41 -13.35 8.10
C ALA A 223 -20.84 -12.82 8.03
N GLN A 224 -21.25 -12.27 6.89
CA GLN A 224 -22.63 -11.81 6.70
C GLN A 224 -23.64 -12.93 6.91
N GLU A 225 -23.42 -14.11 6.33
CA GLU A 225 -24.28 -15.29 6.54
C GLU A 225 -24.34 -15.70 8.02
N PHE A 226 -23.17 -15.82 8.67
CA PHE A 226 -23.07 -16.31 10.04
C PHE A 226 -23.72 -15.38 11.08
N PHE A 227 -23.59 -14.07 10.91
CA PHE A 227 -24.17 -13.08 11.83
C PHE A 227 -25.63 -12.74 11.50
N ALA A 228 -26.06 -12.86 10.24
CA ALA A 228 -27.46 -12.71 9.87
C ALA A 228 -28.36 -13.79 10.50
N GLU A 229 -27.86 -15.03 10.65
CA GLU A 229 -28.60 -16.10 11.32
C GLU A 229 -28.75 -15.89 12.85
N ARG A 230 -28.04 -14.92 13.42
CA ARG A 230 -27.96 -14.67 14.87
C ARG A 230 -28.64 -13.38 15.32
N ASP A 231 -29.16 -12.59 14.38
CA ASP A 231 -29.80 -11.29 14.66
C ASP A 231 -28.86 -10.31 15.42
N ASP A 232 -27.53 -10.44 15.21
CA ASP A 232 -26.52 -9.60 15.85
C ASP A 232 -26.06 -8.46 14.92
N ASP A 233 -26.92 -7.45 14.81
CA ASP A 233 -26.70 -6.26 13.99
C ASP A 233 -25.45 -5.47 14.41
N ALA A 234 -25.05 -5.54 15.68
CA ALA A 234 -23.89 -4.82 16.20
C ALA A 234 -22.58 -5.45 15.70
N ALA A 235 -22.48 -6.78 15.72
CA ALA A 235 -21.34 -7.51 15.16
C ALA A 235 -21.27 -7.33 13.64
N LEU A 236 -22.42 -7.37 12.95
CA LEU A 236 -22.52 -7.14 11.51
C LEU A 236 -22.00 -5.75 11.12
N ALA A 237 -22.39 -4.70 11.86
CA ALA A 237 -21.91 -3.34 11.63
C ALA A 237 -20.41 -3.17 11.92
N GLN A 238 -19.85 -3.87 12.90
CA GLN A 238 -18.42 -3.82 13.23
C GLN A 238 -17.57 -4.51 12.15
N ILE A 239 -18.05 -5.64 11.64
CA ILE A 239 -17.47 -6.39 10.52
C ILE A 239 -17.55 -5.57 9.24
N GLU A 240 -18.69 -4.98 8.93
CA GLU A 240 -18.82 -4.08 7.78
C GLU A 240 -17.84 -2.91 7.88
N ARG A 241 -17.72 -2.23 9.03
CA ARG A 241 -16.76 -1.13 9.21
C ARG A 241 -15.30 -1.56 9.08
N ALA A 242 -14.92 -2.71 9.63
CA ALA A 242 -13.57 -3.26 9.49
C ALA A 242 -13.25 -3.59 8.02
N LEU A 243 -14.27 -3.97 7.24
CA LEU A 243 -14.11 -4.51 5.89
C LEU A 243 -14.43 -3.52 4.75
N ASP A 244 -15.10 -2.39 5.02
CA ASP A 244 -15.52 -1.37 4.04
C ASP A 244 -14.35 -0.48 3.56
N SER A 245 -13.24 -0.47 4.31
CA SER A 245 -11.98 0.16 3.90
C SER A 245 -11.40 -0.41 2.59
N GLU A 246 -11.70 -1.67 2.27
CA GLU A 246 -11.25 -2.35 1.05
C GLU A 246 -12.22 -2.18 -0.14
N ARG A 247 -13.55 -2.08 0.11
CA ARG A 247 -14.56 -1.88 -0.94
C ARG A 247 -14.37 -0.54 -1.64
N LYS A 248 -14.16 0.54 -0.87
CA LYS A 248 -13.81 1.87 -1.39
C LYS A 248 -12.52 1.87 -2.21
N THR A 249 -11.57 1.00 -1.89
CA THR A 249 -10.32 0.86 -2.64
C THR A 249 -10.51 0.11 -3.97
N MET A 250 -11.45 -0.85 -4.02
CA MET A 250 -11.80 -1.57 -5.24
C MET A 250 -12.71 -0.76 -6.18
N GLU A 251 -13.73 -0.10 -5.66
CA GLU A 251 -14.60 0.79 -6.43
C GLU A 251 -13.79 1.95 -7.03
N LYS A 252 -12.78 2.46 -6.33
CA LYS A 252 -11.87 3.48 -6.89
C LYS A 252 -10.92 2.95 -7.98
N ARG A 253 -10.63 1.64 -8.00
CA ARG A 253 -9.73 1.00 -8.99
C ARG A 253 -10.46 0.40 -10.19
N PHE A 254 -11.74 0.07 -10.04
CA PHE A 254 -12.54 -0.62 -11.08
C PHE A 254 -13.87 0.06 -11.41
N GLY A 255 -14.31 1.03 -10.61
CA GLY A 255 -15.57 1.77 -10.78
C GLY A 255 -15.38 3.10 -11.49
N LYS A 256 -15.19 3.04 -12.82
CA LYS A 256 -15.90 3.86 -13.83
C LYS A 256 -15.28 3.59 -15.21
N ARG A 257 -15.96 2.75 -15.99
CA ARG A 257 -16.09 2.92 -17.44
C ARG A 257 -17.53 3.35 -17.67
N GLU A 258 -17.77 4.65 -17.65
CA GLU A 258 -18.83 5.28 -18.43
C GLU A 258 -18.14 6.03 -19.58
#